data_AF-A0A9D7HL81-F1
#
_entry.id   AF-A0A9D7HL81-F1
#
_cell.length_a   1.000
_cell.length_b   1.000
_cell.length_c   1.000
_cell.angle_alpha   90.00
_cell.angle_beta   90.00
_cell.angle_gamma   90.00
#
_symmetry.space_group_name_H-M   'P 1'
#
loop_
_entity.id
_entity.type
_entity.pdbx_description
1 polymer ?
#
loop_
_entity_poly.entity_id
_entity_poly.type
_entity_poly.pdbx_seq_one_letter_code
_entity_poly.pdbx_strand_id
1 'polypeptide(L)'
;MHYLRVFLMAGLLPIAFVFAIGAYIQPVQGDLTRLGRLAERDFGWNARQPVITTRTNRVPAPRVIVIGDSFSRMNFWQSVSMDHGGPEMLTFHWDDRSSPPNCVRQLVLSLKATYPSVQVLILQTVERNFVLRFGAEQSACASPKLEPVEVFPISTPVSRDTGPAFDMPDTLYALRALQNSFRRFDVRQELGDTLVVPLARPDLFSNRRSDRLVYLKDDEIKTSWTRTAVAGTVGRLRSLQQEAARQGLALVVAAVPDKSTVYRKFIARGLSPPPPDIWQEMNTQGVESVDLESTLVGALGSNRDIYLPNDTHLGPAGFLLVGTAIADRLGSILGQGANSPAAESLGDSSTVLRKLRLAPRGDWQSTRNEPASR
;
A
#
# COMPACT_ATOMS: atom_id res chain seq x y z
N MET A 1 42.35 41.22 5.89
CA MET A 1 41.50 40.29 6.65
C MET A 1 40.00 40.54 6.52
N HIS A 2 39.52 41.78 6.36
CA HIS A 2 38.07 42.07 6.24
C HIS A 2 37.41 41.40 5.01
N TYR A 3 38.03 41.49 3.84
CA TYR A 3 37.51 40.87 2.61
C TYR A 3 37.38 39.34 2.69
N LEU A 4 38.35 38.64 3.30
CA LEU A 4 38.26 37.19 3.49
C LEU A 4 37.10 36.81 4.42
N ARG A 5 36.84 37.60 5.47
CA ARG A 5 35.69 37.37 6.36
C ARG A 5 34.37 37.59 5.64
N VAL A 6 34.25 38.66 4.85
CA VAL A 6 33.03 38.93 4.06
C VAL A 6 32.81 37.85 3.02
N PHE A 7 33.85 37.43 2.30
CA PHE A 7 33.78 36.34 1.32
C PHE A 7 33.38 35.01 1.95
N LEU A 8 34.00 34.64 3.09
CA LEU A 8 33.65 33.42 3.82
C LEU A 8 32.22 33.47 4.35
N MET A 9 31.76 34.60 4.91
CA MET A 9 30.37 34.72 5.36
C MET A 9 29.38 34.67 4.19
N ALA A 10 29.66 35.38 3.09
CA ALA A 10 28.80 35.39 1.92
C ALA A 10 28.72 34.02 1.21
N GLY A 11 29.80 33.22 1.26
CA GLY A 11 29.84 31.88 0.68
C GLY A 11 29.30 30.79 1.61
N LEU A 12 29.70 30.78 2.90
CA LEU A 12 29.38 29.71 3.83
C LEU A 12 27.97 29.82 4.41
N LEU A 13 27.43 31.03 4.62
CA LEU A 13 26.09 31.18 5.19
C LEU A 13 24.99 30.58 4.29
N PRO A 14 24.95 30.83 2.97
CA PRO A 14 23.97 30.19 2.10
C PRO A 14 24.10 28.66 2.09
N ILE A 15 25.33 28.14 2.06
CA ILE A 15 25.58 26.68 2.09
C ILE A 15 25.09 26.08 3.41
N ALA A 16 25.45 26.69 4.55
CA ALA A 16 25.01 26.25 5.87
C ALA A 16 23.49 26.34 6.02
N PHE A 17 22.87 27.39 5.47
CA PHE A 17 21.41 27.56 5.47
C PHE A 17 20.72 26.46 4.65
N VAL A 18 21.20 26.20 3.44
CA VAL A 18 20.71 25.14 2.55
C VAL A 18 20.85 23.77 3.24
N PHE A 19 22.01 23.47 3.83
CA PHE A 19 22.20 22.24 4.63
C PHE A 19 21.27 22.16 5.84
N ALA A 20 21.06 23.26 6.57
CA ALA A 20 20.14 23.30 7.71
C ALA A 20 18.69 23.02 7.28
N ILE A 21 18.27 23.51 6.10
CA ILE A 21 16.96 23.20 5.53
C ILE A 21 16.86 21.72 5.17
N GLY A 22 17.87 21.14 4.51
CA GLY A 22 17.89 19.70 4.20
C GLY A 22 17.79 18.83 5.44
N ALA A 23 18.61 19.12 6.46
CA ALA A 23 18.58 18.44 7.74
C ALA A 23 17.23 18.63 8.48
N TYR A 24 16.60 19.80 8.35
CA TYR A 24 15.28 20.05 8.91
C TYR A 24 14.20 19.23 8.19
N ILE A 25 14.19 19.17 6.86
CA ILE A 25 13.15 18.51 6.07
C ILE A 25 13.23 16.99 6.16
N GLN A 26 14.43 16.44 6.37
CA GLN A 26 14.76 15.01 6.34
C GLN A 26 14.67 14.40 4.93
N PRO A 27 15.31 13.22 4.67
CA PRO A 27 15.33 12.60 3.36
C PRO A 27 13.93 12.18 2.91
N VAL A 28 13.48 12.66 1.75
CA VAL A 28 12.16 12.34 1.18
C VAL A 28 12.09 10.85 0.85
N GLN A 29 11.15 10.15 1.47
CA GLN A 29 10.96 8.70 1.28
C GLN A 29 9.57 8.35 0.76
N GLY A 30 8.54 9.08 1.20
CA GLY A 30 7.16 8.84 0.81
C GLY A 30 6.77 9.61 -0.45
N ASP A 31 5.91 9.02 -1.27
CA ASP A 31 5.40 9.70 -2.46
C ASP A 31 4.47 10.89 -2.12
N LEU A 32 3.66 10.84 -1.06
CA LEU A 32 2.78 11.95 -0.68
C LEU A 32 3.56 13.17 -0.18
N THR A 33 4.65 12.98 0.58
CA THR A 33 5.51 14.10 0.99
C THR A 33 6.24 14.70 -0.20
N ARG A 34 6.61 13.88 -1.18
CA ARG A 34 7.19 14.33 -2.46
C ARG A 34 6.18 15.14 -3.29
N LEU A 35 4.99 14.59 -3.53
CA LEU A 35 3.95 15.20 -4.36
C LEU A 35 3.36 16.46 -3.70
N GLY A 36 3.12 16.41 -2.39
CA GLY A 36 2.59 17.51 -1.59
C GLY A 36 3.61 18.57 -1.21
N ARG A 37 4.91 18.33 -1.48
CA ARG A 37 6.02 19.17 -1.03
C ARG A 37 5.92 19.45 0.47
N LEU A 38 5.81 18.37 1.23
CA LEU A 38 5.69 18.39 2.68
C LEU A 38 7.00 17.90 3.30
N ALA A 39 7.38 18.44 4.46
CA ALA A 39 8.58 17.97 5.13
C ALA A 39 8.40 16.54 5.64
N GLU A 40 9.34 15.65 5.28
CA GLU A 40 9.38 14.27 5.75
C GLU A 40 9.51 14.22 7.28
N ARG A 41 10.19 15.20 7.88
CA ARG A 41 10.24 15.43 9.32
C ARG A 41 8.87 15.42 10.01
N ASP A 42 7.87 16.00 9.35
CA ASP A 42 6.57 16.27 9.93
C ASP A 42 5.55 15.18 9.58
N PHE A 43 5.68 14.61 8.38
CA PHE A 43 4.70 13.67 7.81
C PHE A 43 5.23 12.24 7.63
N GLY A 44 6.54 12.02 7.74
CA GLY A 44 7.18 10.71 7.75
C GLY A 44 6.88 9.94 9.03
N TRP A 45 6.72 8.62 8.90
CA TRP A 45 6.51 7.72 10.03
C TRP A 45 7.72 7.71 10.98
N ASN A 46 7.47 7.50 12.27
CA ASN A 46 8.52 7.45 13.30
C ASN A 46 8.43 6.20 14.19
N ALA A 47 7.32 5.47 14.16
CA ALA A 47 7.20 4.21 14.89
C ALA A 47 7.95 3.10 14.16
N ARG A 48 8.58 2.19 14.93
CA ARG A 48 9.16 0.99 14.35
C ARG A 48 8.09 0.18 13.64
N GLN A 49 8.38 -0.25 12.41
CA GLN A 49 7.49 -1.07 11.61
C GLN A 49 7.85 -2.56 11.75
N PRO A 50 6.87 -3.48 11.61
CA PRO A 50 7.20 -4.89 11.46
C PRO A 50 7.96 -5.12 10.14
N VAL A 51 8.77 -6.17 10.12
CA VAL A 51 9.56 -6.55 8.93
C VAL A 51 8.76 -7.56 8.12
N ILE A 52 8.63 -7.30 6.83
CA ILE A 52 8.17 -8.26 5.83
C ILE A 52 9.37 -8.55 4.94
N THR A 53 9.73 -9.82 4.80
CA THR A 53 10.71 -10.27 3.82
C THR A 53 9.97 -10.85 2.63
N THR A 54 10.20 -10.28 1.45
CA THR A 54 9.55 -10.75 0.23
C THR A 54 10.15 -12.08 -0.20
N ARG A 55 9.29 -12.99 -0.63
CA ARG A 55 9.70 -14.22 -1.31
C ARG A 55 9.86 -13.95 -2.80
N THR A 56 10.73 -14.70 -3.44
CA THR A 56 10.79 -14.75 -4.91
C THR A 56 9.48 -15.26 -5.46
N ASN A 57 9.08 -14.79 -6.64
CA ASN A 57 7.84 -15.20 -7.30
C ASN A 57 8.10 -16.04 -8.57
N ARG A 58 9.19 -16.80 -8.59
CA ARG A 58 9.52 -17.75 -9.66
C ARG A 58 8.83 -19.09 -9.42
N VAL A 59 7.60 -19.20 -9.91
CA VAL A 59 6.76 -20.39 -9.73
C VAL A 59 6.44 -20.98 -11.12
N PRO A 60 7.08 -22.09 -11.53
CA PRO A 60 6.87 -22.67 -12.86
C PRO A 60 5.45 -23.16 -13.12
N ALA A 61 4.76 -23.64 -12.09
CA ALA A 61 3.40 -24.16 -12.16
C ALA A 61 2.54 -23.55 -11.04
N PRO A 62 2.16 -22.27 -11.15
CA PRO A 62 1.44 -21.58 -10.08
C PRO A 62 0.04 -22.16 -9.92
N ARG A 63 -0.40 -22.30 -8.67
CA ARG A 63 -1.81 -22.58 -8.33
C ARG A 63 -2.62 -21.29 -8.24
N VAL A 64 -1.97 -20.18 -7.90
CA VAL A 64 -2.57 -18.87 -7.78
C VAL A 64 -1.83 -17.87 -8.67
N ILE A 65 -2.58 -17.13 -9.47
CA ILE A 65 -2.07 -16.00 -10.24
C ILE A 65 -2.67 -14.72 -9.69
N VAL A 66 -1.86 -13.68 -9.56
CA VAL A 66 -2.28 -12.33 -9.18
C VAL A 66 -2.10 -11.42 -10.37
N ILE A 67 -3.12 -10.63 -10.71
CA ILE A 67 -3.00 -9.47 -11.58
C ILE A 67 -3.25 -8.25 -10.70
N GLY A 68 -2.19 -7.49 -10.44
CA GLY A 68 -2.19 -6.43 -9.46
C GLY A 68 -1.60 -5.12 -9.96
N ASP A 69 -1.79 -4.06 -9.19
CA ASP A 69 -1.13 -2.78 -9.40
C ASP A 69 0.07 -2.62 -8.45
N SER A 70 0.41 -1.38 -8.11
CA SER A 70 1.56 -1.06 -7.28
C SER A 70 1.53 -1.74 -5.91
N PHE A 71 0.35 -2.06 -5.37
CA PHE A 71 0.20 -2.79 -4.10
C PHE A 71 0.69 -4.25 -4.19
N SER A 72 0.73 -4.84 -5.38
CA SER A 72 1.19 -6.22 -5.59
C SER A 72 2.60 -6.29 -6.17
N ARG A 73 3.13 -5.19 -6.73
CA ARG A 73 4.40 -5.19 -7.47
C ARG A 73 5.60 -5.67 -6.65
N MET A 74 5.66 -5.32 -5.36
CA MET A 74 6.77 -5.68 -4.49
C MET A 74 6.58 -7.03 -3.78
N ASN A 75 5.48 -7.75 -4.03
CA ASN A 75 5.16 -9.05 -3.44
C ASN A 75 5.00 -9.05 -1.90
N PHE A 76 4.74 -7.89 -1.26
CA PHE A 76 4.65 -7.82 0.20
C PHE A 76 3.49 -8.65 0.77
N TRP A 77 2.25 -8.34 0.38
CA TRP A 77 1.09 -9.08 0.92
C TRP A 77 1.06 -10.53 0.42
N GLN A 78 1.58 -10.81 -0.77
CA GLN A 78 1.69 -12.18 -1.28
C GLN A 78 2.67 -13.00 -0.44
N SER A 79 3.80 -12.41 -0.02
CA SER A 79 4.77 -13.08 0.86
C SER A 79 4.18 -13.35 2.22
N VAL A 80 3.46 -12.37 2.78
CA VAL A 80 2.67 -12.58 4.01
C VAL A 80 1.65 -13.70 3.82
N SER A 81 0.93 -13.72 2.70
CA SER A 81 -0.07 -14.74 2.42
C SER A 81 0.55 -16.14 2.37
N MET A 82 1.70 -16.28 1.71
CA MET A 82 2.48 -17.53 1.67
C MET A 82 3.00 -17.95 3.05
N ASP A 83 3.49 -17.00 3.85
CA ASP A 83 3.92 -17.25 5.23
C ASP A 83 2.74 -17.65 6.14
N HIS A 84 1.53 -17.21 5.80
CA HIS A 84 0.28 -17.59 6.48
C HIS A 84 -0.34 -18.89 5.94
N GLY A 85 0.44 -19.72 5.23
CA GLY A 85 -0.02 -21.01 4.70
C GLY A 85 -0.74 -20.93 3.35
N GLY A 86 -0.77 -19.76 2.71
CA GLY A 86 -1.23 -19.60 1.34
C GLY A 86 -0.32 -20.30 0.33
N PRO A 87 -0.84 -20.65 -0.86
CA PRO A 87 -0.04 -21.23 -1.93
C PRO A 87 0.94 -20.23 -2.54
N GLU A 88 1.97 -20.73 -3.21
CA GLU A 88 2.86 -19.90 -4.02
C GLU A 88 2.10 -19.21 -5.16
N MET A 89 2.48 -17.96 -5.41
CA MET A 89 1.77 -17.07 -6.34
C MET A 89 2.69 -16.54 -7.44
N LEU A 90 2.18 -16.47 -8.66
CA LEU A 90 2.80 -15.74 -9.76
C LEU A 90 2.07 -14.42 -9.96
N THR A 91 2.81 -13.30 -10.00
CA THR A 91 2.21 -11.96 -10.09
C THR A 91 2.49 -11.31 -11.44
N PHE A 92 1.45 -10.75 -12.04
CA PHE A 92 1.49 -9.87 -13.20
C PHE A 92 1.03 -8.46 -12.80
N HIS A 93 1.45 -7.46 -13.56
CA HIS A 93 1.07 -6.07 -13.33
C HIS A 93 0.10 -5.57 -14.40
N TRP A 94 -0.90 -4.77 -14.01
CA TRP A 94 -1.87 -4.19 -14.95
C TRP A 94 -1.22 -3.31 -16.03
N ASP A 95 -0.22 -2.52 -15.65
CA ASP A 95 0.42 -1.54 -16.54
C ASP A 95 1.57 -2.13 -17.38
N ASP A 96 1.64 -3.46 -17.52
CA ASP A 96 2.53 -4.04 -18.53
C ASP A 96 2.05 -3.58 -19.92
N ARG A 97 2.97 -2.97 -20.68
CA ARG A 97 2.68 -2.12 -21.86
C ARG A 97 2.00 -2.84 -23.03
N SER A 98 1.79 -4.14 -22.89
CA SER A 98 1.18 -5.04 -23.86
C SER A 98 -0.34 -5.20 -23.68
N SER A 99 -0.96 -4.64 -22.64
CA SER A 99 -2.37 -4.87 -22.31
C SER A 99 -3.21 -3.59 -22.28
N PRO A 100 -4.28 -3.49 -23.09
CA PRO A 100 -5.28 -2.44 -22.92
C PRO A 100 -6.01 -2.62 -21.57
N PRO A 101 -6.31 -1.54 -20.83
CA PRO A 101 -6.87 -1.60 -19.48
C PRO A 101 -8.26 -2.28 -19.38
N ASN A 102 -8.94 -2.46 -20.52
CA ASN A 102 -10.34 -2.91 -20.59
C ASN A 102 -10.48 -4.30 -21.26
N CYS A 103 -9.42 -5.11 -21.20
CA CYS A 103 -9.38 -6.46 -21.78
C CYS A 103 -9.30 -7.57 -20.72
N VAL A 104 -9.85 -7.31 -19.53
CA VAL A 104 -9.76 -8.19 -18.35
C VAL A 104 -10.28 -9.59 -18.64
N ARG A 105 -11.39 -9.71 -19.39
CA ARG A 105 -11.95 -11.01 -19.78
C ARG A 105 -10.95 -11.84 -20.60
N GLN A 106 -10.46 -11.28 -21.71
CA GLN A 106 -9.50 -11.97 -22.58
C GLN A 106 -8.23 -12.33 -21.80
N LEU A 107 -7.78 -11.44 -20.91
CA LEU A 107 -6.61 -11.66 -20.08
C LEU A 107 -6.77 -12.83 -19.10
N VAL A 108 -7.90 -12.89 -18.39
CA VAL A 108 -8.21 -14.01 -17.47
C VAL A 108 -8.21 -15.35 -18.20
N LEU A 109 -8.86 -15.39 -19.38
CA LEU A 109 -8.95 -16.61 -20.19
C LEU A 109 -7.59 -17.00 -20.78
N SER A 110 -6.79 -16.04 -21.27
CA SER A 110 -5.46 -16.33 -21.81
C SER A 110 -4.51 -16.84 -20.73
N LEU A 111 -4.56 -16.30 -19.51
CA LEU A 111 -3.74 -16.77 -18.41
C LEU A 111 -4.10 -18.20 -17.99
N LYS A 112 -5.39 -18.57 -17.98
CA LYS A 112 -5.80 -19.96 -17.72
C LYS A 112 -5.28 -20.92 -18.79
N ALA A 113 -5.30 -20.51 -20.06
CA ALA A 113 -4.78 -21.31 -21.16
C ALA A 113 -3.25 -21.48 -21.08
N THR A 114 -2.52 -20.42 -20.74
CA THR A 114 -1.05 -20.44 -20.60
C THR A 114 -0.58 -21.20 -19.35
N TYR A 115 -1.34 -21.13 -18.25
CA TYR A 115 -1.02 -21.78 -16.98
C TYR A 115 -2.12 -22.76 -16.56
N PRO A 116 -2.19 -23.98 -17.13
CA PRO A 116 -3.28 -24.91 -16.84
C PRO A 116 -3.43 -25.30 -15.36
N SER A 117 -2.32 -25.27 -14.59
CA SER A 117 -2.28 -25.57 -13.15
C SER A 117 -2.97 -24.52 -12.27
N VAL A 118 -3.26 -23.32 -12.80
CA VAL A 118 -3.88 -22.26 -12.02
C VAL A 118 -5.30 -22.65 -11.63
N GLN A 119 -5.59 -22.54 -10.33
CA GLN A 119 -6.89 -22.84 -9.72
C GLN A 119 -7.59 -21.56 -9.28
N VAL A 120 -6.83 -20.54 -8.87
CA VAL A 120 -7.36 -19.23 -8.47
C VAL A 120 -6.62 -18.11 -9.21
N LEU A 121 -7.37 -17.15 -9.71
CA LEU A 121 -6.86 -15.88 -10.22
C LEU A 121 -7.38 -14.74 -9.34
N ILE A 122 -6.48 -13.91 -8.83
CA ILE A 122 -6.80 -12.74 -8.01
C ILE A 122 -6.67 -11.48 -8.87
N LEU A 123 -7.75 -10.72 -8.98
CA LEU A 123 -7.76 -9.38 -9.55
C LEU A 123 -7.59 -8.37 -8.43
N GLN A 124 -6.35 -7.94 -8.19
CA GLN A 124 -6.05 -6.92 -7.19
C GLN A 124 -6.10 -5.54 -7.83
N THR A 125 -6.83 -4.61 -7.24
CA THR A 125 -6.86 -3.20 -7.65
C THR A 125 -6.92 -2.28 -6.45
N VAL A 126 -6.36 -1.08 -6.55
CA VAL A 126 -6.69 0.01 -5.65
C VAL A 126 -8.11 0.51 -5.96
N GLU A 127 -8.84 0.90 -4.92
CA GLU A 127 -10.25 1.32 -4.96
C GLU A 127 -10.49 2.35 -6.06
N ARG A 128 -9.82 3.50 -6.07
CA ARG A 128 -10.01 4.57 -7.09
C ARG A 128 -9.96 4.12 -8.55
N ASN A 129 -9.33 2.98 -8.85
CA ASN A 129 -9.25 2.42 -10.21
C ASN A 129 -10.31 1.35 -10.50
N PHE A 130 -11.14 0.96 -9.55
CA PHE A 130 -12.09 -0.16 -9.68
C PHE A 130 -13.05 0.00 -10.87
N VAL A 131 -13.77 1.12 -10.94
CA VAL A 131 -14.71 1.38 -12.05
C VAL A 131 -13.96 1.60 -13.36
N LEU A 132 -12.80 2.26 -13.34
CA LEU A 132 -11.99 2.45 -14.55
C LEU A 132 -11.55 1.11 -15.14
N ARG A 133 -11.11 0.17 -14.29
CA ARG A 133 -10.48 -1.10 -14.67
C ARG A 133 -11.50 -2.17 -15.04
N PHE A 134 -12.68 -2.17 -14.42
CA PHE A 134 -13.70 -3.22 -14.62
C PHE A 134 -15.01 -2.70 -15.23
N GLY A 135 -15.14 -1.38 -15.39
CA GLY A 135 -16.37 -0.72 -15.83
C GLY A 135 -16.56 -0.68 -17.34
N ALA A 136 -15.51 -0.96 -18.12
CA ALA A 136 -15.59 -1.04 -19.57
C ALA A 136 -14.93 -2.33 -20.06
N GLU A 137 -15.51 -2.92 -21.11
CA GLU A 137 -14.92 -4.02 -21.85
C GLU A 137 -14.79 -3.58 -23.31
N GLN A 138 -13.59 -3.73 -23.87
CA GLN A 138 -13.39 -3.46 -25.30
C GLN A 138 -13.90 -4.66 -26.12
N SER A 139 -14.65 -4.38 -27.18
CA SER A 139 -15.18 -5.41 -28.09
C SER A 139 -14.09 -6.11 -28.91
N ALA A 140 -12.92 -5.50 -29.04
CA ALA A 140 -11.77 -6.07 -29.72
C ALA A 140 -10.55 -6.05 -28.78
N CYS A 141 -10.22 -7.22 -28.24
CA CYS A 141 -9.05 -7.41 -27.39
C CYS A 141 -8.08 -8.39 -28.06
N ALA A 142 -6.87 -7.94 -28.36
CA ALA A 142 -5.77 -8.86 -28.65
C ALA A 142 -5.41 -9.62 -27.37
N SER A 143 -4.95 -10.87 -27.50
CA SER A 143 -4.41 -11.61 -26.36
C SER A 143 -3.17 -10.89 -25.82
N PRO A 144 -3.24 -10.30 -24.61
CA PRO A 144 -2.11 -9.57 -24.08
C PRO A 144 -0.95 -10.52 -23.76
N LYS A 145 0.26 -10.13 -24.13
CA LYS A 145 1.48 -10.82 -23.69
C LYS A 145 1.95 -10.20 -22.40
N LEU A 146 1.52 -10.74 -21.26
CA LEU A 146 2.01 -10.31 -19.96
C LEU A 146 3.28 -11.07 -19.58
N GLU A 147 4.27 -10.34 -19.09
CA GLU A 147 5.44 -10.93 -18.44
C GLU A 147 5.25 -10.91 -16.91
N PRO A 148 5.61 -11.99 -16.20
CA PRO A 148 5.58 -11.97 -14.74
C PRO A 148 6.47 -10.87 -14.19
N VAL A 149 6.03 -10.20 -13.12
CA VAL A 149 6.86 -9.24 -12.39
C VAL A 149 8.03 -10.02 -11.80
N GLU A 150 9.28 -9.61 -12.01
CA GLU A 150 10.40 -10.23 -11.29
C GLU A 150 10.52 -9.63 -9.89
N VAL A 151 10.51 -10.48 -8.87
CA VAL A 151 10.68 -10.06 -7.47
C VAL A 151 11.87 -10.76 -6.84
N PHE A 152 12.77 -9.94 -6.30
CA PHE A 152 13.91 -10.39 -5.50
C PHE A 152 13.60 -10.26 -4.00
N PRO A 153 14.18 -11.12 -3.15
CA PRO A 153 14.01 -11.01 -1.71
C PRO A 153 14.55 -9.69 -1.19
N ILE A 154 13.66 -8.89 -0.61
CA ILE A 154 13.95 -7.63 0.06
C ILE A 154 13.20 -7.61 1.38
N SER A 155 13.72 -6.89 2.36
CA SER A 155 13.04 -6.70 3.64
C SER A 155 12.61 -5.25 3.80
N THR A 156 11.40 -5.03 4.32
CA THR A 156 10.96 -3.67 4.68
C THR A 156 11.84 -3.10 5.79
N PRO A 157 12.14 -1.79 5.77
CA PRO A 157 12.93 -1.16 6.81
C PRO A 157 12.18 -1.15 8.14
N VAL A 158 12.89 -1.43 9.25
CA VAL A 158 12.34 -1.33 10.62
C VAL A 158 12.15 0.13 11.03
N SER A 159 13.04 1.01 10.57
CA SER A 159 13.07 2.43 10.90
C SER A 159 13.29 3.28 9.65
N ARG A 160 12.69 4.47 9.63
CA ARG A 160 12.87 5.45 8.57
C ARG A 160 14.25 6.08 8.67
N ASP A 161 14.86 6.40 7.54
CA ASP A 161 16.05 7.24 7.55
C ASP A 161 15.68 8.67 7.96
N THR A 162 16.29 9.15 9.05
CA THR A 162 16.15 10.53 9.54
C THR A 162 17.49 11.27 9.55
N GLY A 163 18.54 10.66 9.00
CA GLY A 163 19.86 11.23 8.93
C GLY A 163 19.91 12.47 8.03
N PRO A 164 21.00 13.27 8.12
CA PRO A 164 21.23 14.34 7.17
C PRO A 164 21.37 13.73 5.77
N ALA A 165 20.46 14.10 4.86
CA ALA A 165 20.60 13.74 3.46
C ALA A 165 21.71 14.58 2.84
N PHE A 166 22.71 13.92 2.25
CA PHE A 166 23.66 14.59 1.36
C PHE A 166 23.07 14.81 -0.04
N ASP A 167 22.10 13.96 -0.43
CA ASP A 167 21.23 14.20 -1.57
C ASP A 167 20.14 15.18 -1.19
N MET A 168 20.47 16.46 -1.38
CA MET A 168 19.53 17.55 -1.17
C MET A 168 18.39 17.45 -2.18
N PRO A 169 17.12 17.47 -1.74
CA PRO A 169 16.03 17.64 -2.67
C PRO A 169 16.20 19.00 -3.39
N ASP A 170 15.66 19.11 -4.59
CA ASP A 170 15.68 20.34 -5.37
C ASP A 170 15.32 21.56 -4.49
N THR A 171 16.07 22.65 -4.63
CA THR A 171 15.95 23.83 -3.75
C THR A 171 14.53 24.37 -3.68
N LEU A 172 13.77 24.30 -4.78
CA LEU A 172 12.37 24.74 -4.82
C LEU A 172 11.46 23.80 -4.03
N TYR A 173 11.72 22.48 -4.06
CA TYR A 173 11.06 21.55 -3.15
C TYR A 173 11.35 21.90 -1.70
N ALA A 174 12.64 22.10 -1.36
CA ALA A 174 13.08 22.35 0.01
C ALA A 174 12.41 23.61 0.60
N LEU A 175 12.39 24.71 -0.14
CA LEU A 175 11.74 25.95 0.29
C LEU A 175 10.22 25.77 0.49
N ARG A 176 9.55 25.04 -0.41
CA ARG A 176 8.10 24.80 -0.31
C ARG A 176 7.75 23.87 0.86
N ALA A 177 8.55 22.83 1.09
CA ALA A 177 8.38 21.94 2.24
C ALA A 177 8.59 22.70 3.56
N LEU A 178 9.61 23.55 3.65
CA LEU A 178 9.82 24.41 4.81
C LEU A 178 8.63 25.36 5.03
N GLN A 179 8.14 26.03 3.97
CA GLN A 179 6.97 26.90 4.07
C GLN A 179 5.74 26.12 4.55
N ASN A 180 5.53 24.90 4.05
CA ASN A 180 4.41 24.05 4.41
C ASN A 180 4.50 23.53 5.86
N SER A 181 5.70 23.35 6.42
CA SER A 181 5.87 23.00 7.85
C SER A 181 5.26 24.03 8.81
N PHE A 182 5.23 25.31 8.40
CA PHE A 182 4.62 26.38 9.20
C PHE A 182 3.10 26.54 8.98
N ARG A 183 2.50 25.85 8.01
CA ARG A 183 1.05 25.91 7.77
C ARG A 183 0.31 25.07 8.80
N ARG A 184 -0.84 25.57 9.27
CA ARG A 184 -1.66 24.89 10.29
C ARG A 184 -2.50 23.72 9.75
N PHE A 185 -2.94 23.79 8.49
CA PHE A 185 -3.83 22.80 7.86
C PHE A 185 -5.13 22.54 8.64
N ASP A 186 -5.74 23.59 9.21
CA ASP A 186 -6.97 23.48 10.01
C ASP A 186 -8.23 23.22 9.15
N VAL A 187 -8.10 23.32 7.83
CA VAL A 187 -9.11 23.01 6.82
C VAL A 187 -8.47 22.17 5.71
N ARG A 188 -9.29 21.53 4.89
CA ARG A 188 -8.83 20.82 3.68
C ARG A 188 -7.97 21.76 2.82
N GLN A 189 -6.78 21.31 2.44
CA GLN A 189 -5.88 22.01 1.51
C GLN A 189 -5.38 21.07 0.43
N GLU A 190 -5.32 21.57 -0.81
CA GLU A 190 -4.69 20.87 -1.92
C GLU A 190 -3.25 21.33 -2.08
N LEU A 191 -2.32 20.38 -2.15
CA LEU A 191 -0.90 20.63 -2.35
C LEU A 191 -0.39 19.68 -3.44
N GLY A 192 -0.16 20.20 -4.65
CA GLY A 192 0.17 19.35 -5.80
C GLY A 192 -0.92 18.30 -6.02
N ASP A 193 -0.53 17.03 -6.09
CA ASP A 193 -1.44 15.89 -6.26
C ASP A 193 -1.91 15.28 -4.93
N THR A 194 -1.78 16.02 -3.83
CA THR A 194 -2.16 15.55 -2.49
C THR A 194 -3.18 16.46 -1.83
N LEU A 195 -3.92 15.87 -0.90
CA LEU A 195 -4.86 16.54 -0.01
C LEU A 195 -4.38 16.40 1.42
N VAL A 196 -4.39 17.50 2.17
CA VAL A 196 -4.11 17.54 3.61
C VAL A 196 -5.39 17.95 4.33
N VAL A 197 -5.87 17.09 5.23
CA VAL A 197 -7.11 17.32 6.00
C VAL A 197 -6.88 17.12 7.49
N PRO A 198 -7.59 17.86 8.37
CA PRO A 198 -7.53 17.65 9.81
C PRO A 198 -8.18 16.32 10.20
N LEU A 199 -7.52 15.59 11.09
CA LEU A 199 -8.08 14.41 11.74
C LEU A 199 -8.70 14.79 13.09
N ALA A 200 -9.77 14.10 13.47
CA ALA A 200 -10.44 14.25 14.76
C ALA A 200 -9.64 13.66 15.92
N ARG A 201 -8.63 12.82 15.63
CA ARG A 201 -7.74 12.20 16.62
C ARG A 201 -6.32 12.05 16.06
N PRO A 202 -5.26 12.22 16.88
CA PRO A 202 -3.88 12.26 16.41
C PRO A 202 -3.11 10.94 16.58
N ASP A 203 -3.75 9.83 16.92
CA ASP A 203 -3.09 8.59 17.35
C ASP A 203 -3.15 7.45 16.31
N LEU A 204 -3.58 7.76 15.08
CA LEU A 204 -3.67 6.82 13.95
C LEU A 204 -2.35 6.67 13.18
N PHE A 205 -1.49 7.68 13.26
CA PHE A 205 -0.18 7.73 12.60
C PHE A 205 0.92 8.05 13.61
N SER A 206 2.15 7.67 13.28
CA SER A 206 3.33 7.92 14.12
C SER A 206 4.14 9.17 13.75
N ASN A 207 3.74 9.89 12.71
CA ASN A 207 4.40 11.12 12.29
C ASN A 207 4.16 12.27 13.30
N ARG A 208 4.93 13.37 13.20
CA ARG A 208 4.81 14.49 14.16
C ARG A 208 3.53 15.30 13.99
N ARG A 209 3.00 15.35 12.76
CA ARG A 209 1.72 15.96 12.40
C ARG A 209 0.64 14.89 12.26
N SER A 210 0.55 13.99 13.24
CA SER A 210 -0.39 12.86 13.22
C SER A 210 -1.85 13.27 13.39
N ASP A 211 -2.09 14.55 13.69
CA ASP A 211 -3.39 15.23 13.65
C ASP A 211 -3.84 15.62 12.24
N ARG A 212 -3.08 15.26 11.20
CA ARG A 212 -3.38 15.49 9.79
C ARG A 212 -3.32 14.19 9.01
N LEU A 213 -4.24 14.02 8.08
CA LEU A 213 -4.18 12.99 7.05
C LEU A 213 -3.68 13.62 5.76
N VAL A 214 -2.67 12.99 5.16
CA VAL A 214 -2.25 13.27 3.79
C VAL A 214 -2.67 12.09 2.92
N TYR A 215 -3.35 12.34 1.81
CA TYR A 215 -3.75 11.32 0.85
C TYR A 215 -3.72 11.85 -0.58
N LEU A 216 -3.81 10.96 -1.56
CA LEU A 216 -3.74 11.31 -2.98
C LEU A 216 -5.03 12.02 -3.41
N LYS A 217 -4.93 13.06 -4.23
CA LYS A 217 -6.11 13.77 -4.76
C LYS A 217 -7.04 12.84 -5.55
N ASP A 218 -6.45 11.89 -6.29
CA ASP A 218 -7.20 10.93 -7.11
C ASP A 218 -8.08 9.98 -6.31
N ASP A 219 -7.86 9.86 -4.99
CA ASP A 219 -8.80 9.20 -4.10
C ASP A 219 -10.20 9.84 -4.15
N GLU A 220 -10.35 11.09 -4.59
CA GLU A 220 -11.67 11.74 -4.72
C GLU A 220 -12.34 11.46 -6.06
N ILE A 221 -11.69 10.83 -7.05
CA ILE A 221 -12.31 10.52 -8.35
C ILE A 221 -13.59 9.70 -8.16
N LYS A 222 -13.60 8.79 -7.17
CA LYS A 222 -14.75 7.95 -6.84
C LYS A 222 -15.99 8.71 -6.34
N THR A 223 -15.86 9.98 -5.93
CA THR A 223 -17.04 10.79 -5.57
C THR A 223 -17.90 11.13 -6.80
N SER A 224 -17.35 10.97 -8.01
CA SER A 224 -18.09 11.12 -9.27
C SER A 224 -18.81 9.84 -9.72
N TRP A 225 -18.57 8.70 -9.04
CA TRP A 225 -19.20 7.44 -9.42
C TRP A 225 -20.69 7.45 -9.12
N THR A 226 -21.46 6.92 -10.06
CA THR A 226 -22.88 6.66 -9.87
C THR A 226 -23.09 5.24 -9.36
N ARG A 227 -24.18 5.01 -8.60
CA ARG A 227 -24.58 3.66 -8.18
C ARG A 227 -24.76 2.72 -9.38
N THR A 228 -25.30 3.21 -10.48
CA THR A 228 -25.46 2.45 -11.72
C THR A 228 -24.12 2.02 -12.32
N ALA A 229 -23.11 2.90 -12.32
CA ALA A 229 -21.78 2.56 -12.82
C ALA A 229 -21.11 1.48 -11.96
N VAL A 230 -21.23 1.59 -10.63
CA VAL A 230 -20.69 0.60 -9.69
C VAL A 230 -21.43 -0.74 -9.81
N ALA A 231 -22.76 -0.74 -9.77
CA ALA A 231 -23.58 -1.95 -9.94
C ALA A 231 -23.33 -2.64 -11.28
N GLY A 232 -23.22 -1.89 -12.38
CA GLY A 232 -22.89 -2.44 -13.70
C GLY A 232 -21.47 -3.03 -13.76
N THR A 233 -20.52 -2.42 -13.05
CA THR A 233 -19.14 -2.92 -12.94
C THR A 233 -19.07 -4.22 -12.16
N VAL A 234 -19.76 -4.28 -11.01
CA VAL A 234 -19.87 -5.52 -10.21
C VAL A 234 -20.59 -6.63 -10.98
N GLY A 235 -21.66 -6.30 -11.72
CA GLY A 235 -22.36 -7.26 -12.56
C GLY A 235 -21.50 -7.86 -13.67
N ARG A 236 -20.58 -7.07 -14.26
CA ARG A 236 -19.57 -7.58 -15.21
C ARG A 236 -18.58 -8.52 -14.53
N LEU A 237 -18.06 -8.17 -13.36
CA LEU A 237 -17.16 -9.05 -12.59
C LEU A 237 -17.84 -10.38 -12.25
N ARG A 238 -19.10 -10.36 -11.82
CA ARG A 238 -19.90 -11.57 -11.58
C ARG A 238 -20.02 -12.43 -12.83
N SER A 239 -20.30 -11.82 -13.98
CA SER A 239 -20.41 -12.54 -15.25
C SER A 239 -19.07 -13.19 -15.64
N LEU A 240 -17.96 -12.46 -15.45
CA LEU A 240 -16.62 -12.99 -15.68
C LEU A 240 -16.27 -14.14 -14.72
N GLN A 241 -16.66 -14.05 -13.45
CA GLN A 241 -16.49 -15.14 -12.48
C GLN A 241 -17.22 -16.41 -12.91
N GLN A 242 -18.47 -16.28 -13.39
CA GLN A 242 -19.25 -17.43 -13.90
C GLN A 242 -18.63 -18.05 -15.16
N GLU A 243 -17.98 -17.25 -16.00
CA GLU A 243 -17.25 -17.75 -17.17
C GLU A 243 -15.96 -18.45 -16.77
N ALA A 244 -15.16 -17.86 -15.88
CA ALA A 244 -13.95 -18.46 -15.35
C ALA A 244 -14.24 -19.80 -14.64
N ALA A 245 -15.32 -19.86 -13.86
CA ALA A 245 -15.74 -21.07 -13.15
C ALA A 245 -16.06 -22.23 -14.11
N ARG A 246 -16.62 -21.95 -15.30
CA ARG A 246 -16.86 -22.96 -16.35
C ARG A 246 -15.56 -23.56 -16.91
N GLN A 247 -14.42 -22.89 -16.72
CA GLN A 247 -13.08 -23.36 -17.07
C GLN A 247 -12.32 -23.94 -15.86
N GLY A 248 -13.01 -24.20 -14.74
CA GLY A 248 -12.40 -24.68 -13.50
C GLY A 248 -11.45 -23.68 -12.85
N LEU A 249 -11.68 -22.37 -13.07
CA LEU A 249 -10.90 -21.29 -12.48
C LEU A 249 -11.76 -20.49 -11.50
N ALA A 250 -11.35 -20.40 -10.24
CA ALA A 250 -11.92 -19.46 -9.29
C ALA A 250 -11.32 -18.06 -9.54
N LEU A 251 -12.16 -17.04 -9.64
CA LEU A 251 -11.73 -15.66 -9.85
C LEU A 251 -12.13 -14.83 -8.63
N VAL A 252 -11.14 -14.24 -7.94
CA VAL A 252 -11.31 -13.50 -6.69
C VAL A 252 -10.95 -12.04 -6.91
N VAL A 253 -11.78 -11.12 -6.42
CA VAL A 253 -11.49 -9.68 -6.49
C VAL A 253 -10.93 -9.19 -5.15
N ALA A 254 -9.78 -8.52 -5.19
CA ALA A 254 -9.14 -7.91 -4.02
C ALA A 254 -9.01 -6.40 -4.23
N ALA A 255 -10.06 -5.65 -3.91
CA ALA A 255 -10.05 -4.19 -3.96
C ALA A 255 -9.43 -3.64 -2.66
N VAL A 256 -8.24 -3.05 -2.76
CA VAL A 256 -7.56 -2.39 -1.63
C VAL A 256 -8.19 -1.00 -1.44
N PRO A 257 -8.80 -0.70 -0.28
CA PRO A 257 -9.46 0.59 -0.04
C PRO A 257 -8.44 1.72 -0.07
N ASP A 258 -8.81 2.86 -0.63
CA ASP A 258 -7.97 4.05 -0.62
C ASP A 258 -7.68 4.50 0.83
N LYS A 259 -6.58 5.22 1.01
CA LYS A 259 -6.22 5.80 2.31
C LYS A 259 -7.34 6.70 2.83
N SER A 260 -7.91 7.55 1.98
CA SER A 260 -9.08 8.38 2.34
C SER A 260 -10.30 7.57 2.82
N THR A 261 -10.51 6.37 2.29
CA THR A 261 -11.63 5.48 2.64
C THR A 261 -11.40 4.87 4.02
N VAL A 262 -10.21 4.29 4.24
CA VAL A 262 -9.86 3.68 5.53
C VAL A 262 -9.98 4.69 6.68
N TYR A 263 -9.49 5.91 6.50
CA TYR A 263 -9.47 6.93 7.55
C TYR A 263 -10.70 7.85 7.57
N ARG A 264 -11.70 7.60 6.70
CA ARG A 264 -12.82 8.50 6.44
C ARG A 264 -13.54 8.98 7.70
N LYS A 265 -13.88 8.04 8.60
CA LYS A 265 -14.62 8.33 9.85
C LYS A 265 -13.87 9.24 10.83
N PHE A 266 -12.58 9.46 10.61
CA PHE A 266 -11.72 10.26 11.48
C PHE A 266 -11.37 11.62 10.89
N ILE A 267 -11.86 11.98 9.70
CA ILE A 267 -11.62 13.30 9.11
C ILE A 267 -12.57 14.31 9.77
N ALA A 268 -12.00 15.33 10.42
CA ALA A 268 -12.75 16.19 11.34
C ALA A 268 -13.83 17.03 10.65
N ARG A 269 -13.55 17.57 9.46
CA ARG A 269 -14.46 18.39 8.62
C ARG A 269 -14.01 18.33 7.16
N GLY A 270 -14.95 18.49 6.22
CA GLY A 270 -14.63 18.75 4.81
C GLY A 270 -14.57 17.54 3.88
N LEU A 271 -15.33 16.47 4.18
CA LEU A 271 -15.49 15.35 3.26
C LEU A 271 -16.61 15.61 2.25
N SER A 272 -16.32 15.35 0.97
CA SER A 272 -17.34 15.05 -0.03
C SER A 272 -18.23 13.89 0.45
N PRO A 273 -19.50 13.79 0.01
CA PRO A 273 -20.34 12.63 0.29
C PRO A 273 -19.62 11.30 0.04
N PRO A 274 -19.94 10.23 0.79
CA PRO A 274 -19.29 8.94 0.56
C PRO A 274 -19.59 8.48 -0.87
N PRO A 275 -18.59 7.92 -1.58
CA PRO A 275 -18.82 7.30 -2.86
C PRO A 275 -19.74 6.07 -2.69
N PRO A 276 -20.34 5.54 -3.77
CA PRO A 276 -21.01 4.24 -3.70
C PRO A 276 -20.04 3.16 -3.21
N ASP A 277 -20.51 2.33 -2.27
CA ASP A 277 -19.73 1.28 -1.63
C ASP A 277 -19.58 0.06 -2.56
N ILE A 278 -18.36 -0.16 -3.06
CA ILE A 278 -18.06 -1.28 -3.96
C ILE A 278 -18.06 -2.64 -3.26
N TRP A 279 -17.73 -2.69 -1.96
CA TRP A 279 -17.68 -3.94 -1.20
C TRP A 279 -19.08 -4.41 -0.85
N GLN A 280 -19.95 -3.49 -0.42
CA GLN A 280 -21.37 -3.79 -0.23
C GLN A 280 -22.02 -4.25 -1.53
N GLU A 281 -21.72 -3.60 -2.65
CA GLU A 281 -22.27 -4.00 -3.96
C GLU A 281 -21.77 -5.38 -4.40
N MET A 282 -20.46 -5.67 -4.25
CA MET A 282 -19.89 -6.99 -4.52
C MET A 282 -20.57 -8.08 -3.67
N ASN A 283 -20.74 -7.84 -2.37
CA ASN A 283 -21.41 -8.78 -1.48
C ASN A 283 -22.88 -9.00 -1.89
N THR A 284 -23.61 -7.92 -2.19
CA THR A 284 -25.03 -7.96 -2.59
C THR A 284 -25.22 -8.76 -3.89
N GLN A 285 -24.30 -8.63 -4.84
CA GLN A 285 -24.36 -9.36 -6.10
C GLN A 285 -23.71 -10.75 -6.04
N GLY A 286 -23.13 -11.15 -4.91
CA GLY A 286 -22.46 -12.43 -4.74
C GLY A 286 -21.18 -12.56 -5.57
N VAL A 287 -20.42 -11.47 -5.70
CA VAL A 287 -19.08 -11.47 -6.32
C VAL A 287 -18.07 -12.00 -5.32
N GLU A 288 -17.33 -13.02 -5.74
CA GLU A 288 -16.26 -13.65 -4.97
C GLU A 288 -15.12 -12.62 -4.75
N SER A 289 -14.95 -12.16 -3.51
CA SER A 289 -14.05 -11.06 -3.16
C SER A 289 -13.51 -11.16 -1.74
N VAL A 290 -12.46 -10.39 -1.45
CA VAL A 290 -11.89 -10.24 -0.10
C VAL A 290 -12.30 -8.88 0.45
N ASP A 291 -12.97 -8.87 1.61
CA ASP A 291 -13.39 -7.64 2.30
C ASP A 291 -12.20 -6.95 2.99
N LEU A 292 -11.39 -6.28 2.18
CA LEU A 292 -10.23 -5.52 2.65
C LEU A 292 -10.62 -4.19 3.30
N GLU A 293 -11.81 -3.65 3.03
CA GLU A 293 -12.29 -2.42 3.69
C GLU A 293 -12.52 -2.69 5.17
N SER A 294 -13.40 -3.64 5.51
CA SER A 294 -13.68 -3.97 6.91
C SER A 294 -12.42 -4.44 7.63
N THR A 295 -11.55 -5.19 6.95
CA THR A 295 -10.26 -5.64 7.49
C THR A 295 -9.38 -4.47 7.94
N LEU A 296 -9.17 -3.47 7.07
CA LEU A 296 -8.28 -2.35 7.38
C LEU A 296 -8.94 -1.33 8.32
N VAL A 297 -10.24 -1.06 8.15
CA VAL A 297 -10.99 -0.15 9.02
C VAL A 297 -11.13 -0.71 10.43
N GLY A 298 -11.35 -2.02 10.57
CA GLY A 298 -11.47 -2.72 11.85
C GLY A 298 -10.17 -2.76 12.65
N ALA A 299 -9.02 -2.70 11.97
CA ALA A 299 -7.71 -2.68 12.61
C ALA A 299 -7.29 -1.30 13.14
N LEU A 300 -8.04 -0.24 12.80
CA LEU A 300 -7.77 1.12 13.29
C LEU A 300 -7.98 1.21 14.81
N GLY A 301 -7.06 1.88 15.49
CA GLY A 301 -7.08 2.04 16.96
C GLY A 301 -6.13 1.08 17.67
N SER A 302 -6.03 -0.17 17.20
CA SER A 302 -5.02 -1.13 17.68
C SER A 302 -3.68 -0.96 16.97
N ASN A 303 -3.72 -0.42 15.75
CA ASN A 303 -2.57 -0.27 14.87
C ASN A 303 -2.38 1.18 14.42
N ARG A 304 -1.12 1.60 14.37
CA ARG A 304 -0.69 2.83 13.72
C ARG A 304 -0.05 2.51 12.39
N ASP A 305 -0.07 3.49 11.49
CA ASP A 305 0.60 3.42 10.20
C ASP A 305 0.15 2.21 9.35
N ILE A 306 -1.15 1.83 9.42
CA ILE A 306 -1.74 0.84 8.49
C ILE A 306 -1.46 1.25 7.04
N TYR A 307 -1.70 2.53 6.74
CA TYR A 307 -1.01 3.24 5.66
C TYR A 307 0.15 4.03 6.24
N LEU A 308 1.26 4.13 5.51
CA LEU A 308 2.32 5.05 5.92
C LEU A 308 1.79 6.49 5.83
N PRO A 309 2.07 7.36 6.81
CA PRO A 309 1.54 8.72 6.85
C PRO A 309 1.99 9.58 5.67
N ASN A 310 3.19 9.33 5.14
CA ASN A 310 3.85 10.01 4.02
C ASN A 310 3.69 9.30 2.67
N ASP A 311 3.03 8.15 2.59
CA ASP A 311 2.95 7.35 1.35
C ASP A 311 1.50 7.00 0.98
N THR A 312 1.28 6.74 -0.31
CA THR A 312 0.01 6.22 -0.85
C THR A 312 -0.20 4.75 -0.56
N HIS A 313 0.85 4.00 -0.23
CA HIS A 313 0.79 2.56 0.04
C HIS A 313 0.61 2.23 1.52
N LEU A 314 0.22 0.98 1.75
CA LEU A 314 0.16 0.38 3.08
C LEU A 314 1.54 0.42 3.74
N GLY A 315 1.56 0.61 5.06
CA GLY A 315 2.71 0.25 5.87
C GLY A 315 2.80 -1.28 6.00
N PRO A 316 3.92 -1.80 6.52
CA PRO A 316 4.06 -3.25 6.76
C PRO A 316 2.93 -3.83 7.62
N ALA A 317 2.40 -3.09 8.59
CA ALA A 317 1.22 -3.52 9.36
C ALA A 317 -0.03 -3.71 8.48
N GLY A 318 -0.26 -2.83 7.50
CA GLY A 318 -1.35 -2.97 6.54
C GLY A 318 -1.18 -4.15 5.61
N PHE A 319 0.03 -4.36 5.07
CA PHE A 319 0.32 -5.53 4.23
C PHE A 319 0.17 -6.85 4.99
N LEU A 320 0.48 -6.90 6.29
CA LEU A 320 0.24 -8.07 7.14
C LEU A 320 -1.26 -8.42 7.21
N LEU A 321 -2.12 -7.42 7.39
CA LEU A 321 -3.56 -7.60 7.45
C LEU A 321 -4.13 -8.08 6.11
N VAL A 322 -3.72 -7.44 5.01
CA VAL A 322 -4.16 -7.81 3.65
C VAL A 322 -3.71 -9.23 3.29
N GLY A 323 -2.44 -9.57 3.53
CA GLY A 323 -1.90 -10.88 3.20
C GLY A 323 -2.57 -12.01 3.98
N THR A 324 -2.88 -11.77 5.26
CA THR A 324 -3.61 -12.72 6.11
C THR A 324 -5.04 -12.93 5.59
N ALA A 325 -5.80 -11.85 5.35
CA ALA A 325 -7.17 -11.95 4.86
C ALA A 325 -7.26 -12.67 3.51
N ILE A 326 -6.29 -12.45 2.62
CA ILE A 326 -6.23 -13.16 1.34
C ILE A 326 -5.86 -14.64 1.54
N ALA A 327 -4.91 -14.96 2.43
CA ALA A 327 -4.56 -16.35 2.75
C ALA A 327 -5.77 -17.14 3.26
N ASP A 328 -6.52 -16.58 4.21
CA ASP A 328 -7.72 -17.20 4.78
C ASP A 328 -8.77 -17.47 3.70
N ARG A 329 -8.95 -16.50 2.79
CA ARG A 329 -9.88 -16.68 1.68
C ARG A 329 -9.43 -17.76 0.70
N LEU A 330 -8.14 -17.79 0.36
CA LEU A 330 -7.56 -18.82 -0.50
C LEU A 330 -7.66 -20.22 0.12
N GLY A 331 -7.43 -20.36 1.43
CA GLY A 331 -7.59 -21.62 2.14
C GLY A 331 -9.02 -22.16 2.02
N SER A 332 -10.01 -21.28 2.17
CA SER A 332 -11.43 -21.60 2.02
C SER A 332 -11.78 -22.06 0.60
N ILE A 333 -11.23 -21.41 -0.43
CA ILE A 333 -11.48 -21.75 -1.85
C ILE A 333 -10.79 -23.05 -2.26
N LEU A 334 -9.53 -23.24 -1.83
CA LEU A 334 -8.69 -24.36 -2.26
C LEU A 334 -8.93 -25.65 -1.46
N GLY A 335 -9.85 -25.64 -0.49
CA GLY A 335 -10.18 -26.81 0.32
C GLY A 335 -9.01 -27.29 1.18
N GLN A 336 -8.06 -26.41 1.53
CA GLN A 336 -7.03 -26.74 2.51
C GLN A 336 -7.73 -26.77 3.87
N GLY A 337 -8.00 -27.98 4.36
CA GLY A 337 -8.85 -28.21 5.53
C GLY A 337 -8.46 -27.38 6.75
N ALA A 338 -9.47 -27.09 7.58
CA ALA A 338 -9.40 -26.45 8.90
C ALA A 338 -8.57 -27.21 9.96
N ASN A 339 -7.56 -28.00 9.54
CA ASN A 339 -6.65 -28.78 10.38
C ASN A 339 -5.22 -28.23 10.31
N SER A 340 -5.05 -26.91 10.20
CA SER A 340 -3.81 -26.26 10.60
C SER A 340 -3.97 -25.83 12.06
N PRO A 341 -3.03 -26.12 12.98
CA PRO A 341 -3.17 -25.88 14.42
C PRO A 341 -3.19 -24.39 14.83
N ALA A 342 -3.48 -23.47 13.91
CA ALA A 342 -3.58 -22.04 14.14
C ALA A 342 -5.02 -21.57 14.45
N ALA A 343 -6.05 -22.38 14.15
CA ALA A 343 -7.46 -21.97 14.27
C ALA A 343 -7.96 -21.86 15.73
N GLU A 344 -7.22 -22.36 16.72
CA GLU A 344 -7.60 -22.29 18.14
C GLU A 344 -7.03 -21.07 18.90
N SER A 345 -6.43 -20.09 18.21
CA SER A 345 -5.96 -18.85 18.88
C SER A 345 -6.26 -17.53 18.17
N LEU A 346 -7.08 -17.52 17.12
CA LEU A 346 -7.41 -16.31 16.35
C LEU A 346 -8.81 -15.77 16.69
N GLY A 347 -9.09 -15.68 17.98
CA GLY A 347 -9.90 -14.58 18.50
C GLY A 347 -8.93 -13.46 18.86
N ASP A 348 -8.98 -12.35 18.14
CA ASP A 348 -8.19 -11.12 18.33
C ASP A 348 -6.94 -10.99 17.44
N SER A 349 -7.11 -10.25 16.33
CA SER A 349 -6.02 -9.75 15.47
C SER A 349 -4.99 -8.89 16.24
N SER A 350 -5.26 -8.49 17.50
CA SER A 350 -4.24 -7.94 18.38
C SER A 350 -3.15 -8.95 18.74
N THR A 351 -3.43 -10.25 18.73
CA THR A 351 -2.52 -11.29 19.25
C THR A 351 -1.33 -11.56 18.34
N VAL A 352 -1.50 -11.51 17.02
CA VAL A 352 -0.39 -11.64 16.04
C VAL A 352 0.60 -10.49 16.21
N LEU A 353 0.11 -9.28 16.47
CA LEU A 353 0.95 -8.10 16.70
C LEU A 353 1.46 -8.01 18.16
N ARG A 354 0.77 -8.64 19.12
CA ARG A 354 1.22 -8.76 20.51
C ARG A 354 2.38 -9.74 20.67
N LYS A 355 2.41 -10.83 19.89
CA LYS A 355 3.57 -11.72 19.79
C LYS A 355 4.82 -11.01 19.25
N LEU A 356 4.65 -10.03 18.36
CA LEU A 356 5.75 -9.18 17.87
C LEU A 356 6.19 -8.08 18.87
N ARG A 357 5.37 -7.73 19.87
CA ARG A 357 5.73 -6.77 20.94
C ARG A 357 6.56 -7.37 22.08
N LEU A 358 6.67 -8.69 22.17
CA LEU A 358 7.29 -9.38 23.31
C LEU A 358 8.69 -9.95 23.04
N ALA A 359 9.39 -9.52 21.98
CA ALA A 359 10.82 -9.78 21.88
C ALA A 359 11.53 -9.15 23.10
N PRO A 360 12.31 -9.92 23.90
CA PRO A 360 12.91 -9.40 25.11
C PRO A 360 13.89 -8.27 24.78
N ARG A 361 13.88 -7.22 25.61
CA ARG A 361 14.99 -6.26 25.68
C ARG A 361 16.23 -7.03 26.18
N GLY A 362 17.00 -7.58 25.25
CA GLY A 362 18.31 -8.14 25.54
C GLY A 362 19.30 -7.00 25.79
N ASP A 363 19.83 -6.94 27.00
CA ASP A 363 20.96 -6.11 27.40
C ASP A 363 22.16 -6.38 26.48
N TRP A 364 22.54 -5.38 25.69
CA TRP A 364 23.81 -5.38 24.97
C TRP A 364 24.92 -4.90 25.92
N GLN A 365 25.50 -5.84 26.66
CA GLN A 365 26.83 -5.63 27.23
C GLN A 365 27.88 -5.63 26.11
N SER A 366 28.71 -4.60 26.12
CA SER A 366 29.81 -4.38 25.19
C SER A 366 30.89 -5.45 25.31
N THR A 367 31.21 -6.14 24.22
CA THR A 367 32.49 -6.83 24.07
C THR A 367 33.34 -6.10 23.03
N ARG A 368 34.39 -5.43 23.53
CA ARG A 368 35.52 -4.93 22.74
C ARG A 368 36.31 -6.15 22.26
N ASN A 369 36.65 -6.19 20.98
CA ASN A 369 37.70 -7.08 20.47
C ASN A 369 38.95 -6.25 20.16
N GLU A 370 40.02 -6.57 20.89
CA GLU A 370 41.40 -6.27 20.50
C GLU A 370 41.81 -7.13 19.29
N PRO A 371 42.76 -6.68 18.46
CA PRO A 371 43.27 -7.48 17.35
C PRO A 371 44.45 -8.35 17.80
N ALA A 372 44.37 -9.65 17.48
CA ALA A 372 45.50 -10.56 17.60
C ALA A 372 46.31 -10.58 16.29
N SER A 373 47.60 -10.36 16.45
CA SER A 373 48.71 -10.59 15.54
C SER A 373 48.64 -11.91 14.75
N ARG A 374 48.98 -11.86 13.46
CA ARG A 374 50.08 -12.61 12.84
C ARG A 374 50.43 -12.03 11.48
#